data_AF-U6M4Y2-F1
#
_entry.id   AF-U6M4Y2-F1
#
_cell.length_a   1.000
_cell.length_b   1.000
_cell.length_c   1.000
_cell.angle_alpha   90.00
_cell.angle_beta   90.00
_cell.angle_gamma   90.00
#
_symmetry.space_group_name_H-M   'P 1'
#
loop_
_entity.id
_entity.type
_entity.pdbx_description
1 polymer ?
#
loop_
_entity_poly.entity_id
_entity_poly.type
_entity_poly.pdbx_seq_one_letter_code
_entity_poly.pdbx_strand_id
1 'polypeptide(L)'
;MRDSKGAQQIVNAAGKPPSRPPHKLLDGISFLELSKDLSAEEENLRLHVRNVCETLVAPIAAQVWAGGSFDCRFVQACKAIGPAGLQIKEFGLSNVEALLVVMEIARIDASLATFALVHSGLAMRSIAMARWEKIGCFALTEAFNGSDAGGLTTRAKSVEGGFVLNGNKRWIGNATRCDLAVVWARDEDTRRVEGFLVVIVHA
;
A
#
# COMPACT_ATOMS: atom_id res chain seq x y z
N MET A 1 16.05 -23.66 51.46
CA MET A 1 16.45 -22.60 50.49
C MET A 1 17.47 -23.22 49.56
N ARG A 2 17.18 -23.33 48.25
CA ARG A 2 18.12 -23.87 47.26
C ARG A 2 19.14 -22.80 46.90
N ASP A 3 20.41 -23.18 46.89
CA ASP A 3 21.55 -22.29 46.75
C ASP A 3 21.59 -21.65 45.35
N SER A 4 21.22 -20.37 45.29
CA SER A 4 21.20 -19.54 44.08
C SER A 4 22.59 -19.27 43.50
N LYS A 5 23.66 -19.57 44.24
CA LYS A 5 25.04 -19.32 43.79
C LYS A 5 25.53 -20.33 42.75
N GLY A 6 25.05 -21.57 42.80
CA GLY A 6 25.43 -22.62 41.84
C GLY A 6 24.88 -22.39 40.43
N ALA A 7 23.65 -21.85 40.32
CA ALA A 7 23.03 -21.54 39.03
C ALA A 7 23.75 -20.39 38.31
N GLN A 8 24.17 -19.36 39.05
CA GLN A 8 24.84 -18.20 38.48
C GLN A 8 26.25 -18.54 37.95
N GLN A 9 26.95 -19.51 38.55
CA GLN A 9 28.25 -19.97 38.09
C GLN A 9 28.16 -20.75 36.76
N ILE A 10 27.09 -21.51 36.52
CA ILE A 10 26.87 -22.23 35.26
C ILE A 10 26.62 -21.25 34.11
N VAL A 11 25.86 -20.19 34.35
CA VAL A 11 25.56 -19.14 33.35
C VAL A 11 26.81 -18.34 32.99
N ASN A 12 27.70 -18.10 33.96
CA ASN A 12 28.94 -17.37 33.73
C ASN A 12 30.04 -18.21 33.06
N ALA A 13 29.98 -19.55 33.14
CA ALA A 13 30.92 -20.47 32.50
C ALA A 13 30.59 -20.74 31.02
N ALA A 14 29.34 -20.52 30.61
CA ALA A 14 28.92 -20.58 29.21
C ALA A 14 29.36 -19.28 28.52
N GLY A 15 30.56 -19.28 27.94
CA GLY A 15 31.02 -18.19 27.07
C GLY A 15 29.95 -17.85 26.02
N LYS A 16 29.88 -16.57 25.64
CA LYS A 16 28.93 -16.09 24.62
C LYS A 16 29.09 -16.96 23.37
N PRO A 17 28.01 -17.57 22.83
CA PRO A 17 28.13 -18.41 21.64
C PRO A 17 28.77 -17.58 20.54
N PRO A 18 29.63 -18.19 19.69
CA PRO A 18 30.29 -17.47 18.62
C PRO A 18 29.23 -16.73 17.80
N SER A 19 29.42 -15.41 17.63
CA SER A 19 28.51 -14.61 16.82
C SER A 19 28.54 -15.17 15.41
N ARG A 20 27.43 -15.79 14.99
CA ARG A 20 27.26 -16.24 13.61
C ARG A 20 27.42 -14.99 12.73
N PRO A 21 28.26 -15.01 11.68
CA PRO A 21 28.32 -13.90 10.75
C PRO A 21 26.89 -13.63 10.25
N PRO A 22 26.47 -12.37 10.12
CA PRO A 22 25.13 -12.06 9.66
C PRO A 22 24.94 -12.79 8.33
N HIS A 23 23.94 -13.67 8.27
CA HIS A 23 23.55 -14.26 7.00
C HIS A 23 23.24 -13.10 6.07
N LYS A 24 23.86 -13.09 4.88
CA LYS A 24 23.35 -12.26 3.80
C LYS A 24 21.93 -12.77 3.57
N LEU A 25 20.93 -12.02 4.03
CA LEU A 25 19.53 -12.35 3.81
C LEU A 25 19.33 -12.35 2.29
N LEU A 26 19.36 -13.54 1.69
CA LEU A 26 19.01 -13.71 0.30
C LEU A 26 17.50 -13.50 0.21
N ASP A 27 17.09 -12.46 -0.51
CA ASP A 27 15.68 -12.33 -0.88
C ASP A 27 15.27 -13.48 -1.80
N GLY A 28 13.95 -13.73 -1.93
CA GLY A 28 13.45 -14.86 -2.71
C GLY A 28 13.88 -14.83 -4.18
N ILE A 29 14.04 -13.63 -4.76
CA ILE A 29 14.52 -13.43 -6.14
C ILE A 29 15.98 -13.89 -6.24
N SER A 30 16.82 -13.51 -5.28
CA SER A 30 18.25 -13.87 -5.23
C SER A 30 18.45 -15.35 -4.93
N PHE A 31 17.64 -15.93 -4.03
CA PHE A 31 17.74 -17.34 -3.66
C PHE A 31 17.39 -18.28 -4.82
N LEU A 32 16.39 -17.91 -5.62
CA LEU A 32 15.96 -18.66 -6.80
C LEU A 32 16.68 -18.23 -8.08
N GLU A 33 17.67 -17.32 -7.98
CA GLU A 33 18.41 -16.73 -9.11
C GLU A 33 17.53 -16.07 -10.19
N LEU A 34 16.30 -15.66 -9.84
CA LEU A 34 15.33 -15.05 -10.76
C LEU A 34 15.77 -13.67 -11.28
N SER A 35 16.76 -13.04 -10.64
CA SER A 35 17.35 -11.79 -11.17
C SER A 35 17.99 -11.96 -12.54
N LYS A 36 18.37 -13.18 -12.92
CA LYS A 36 18.95 -13.49 -14.24
C LYS A 36 17.91 -13.41 -15.37
N ASP A 37 16.63 -13.53 -15.02
CA ASP A 37 15.52 -13.48 -15.97
C ASP A 37 14.98 -12.05 -16.16
N LEU A 38 15.48 -11.08 -15.38
CA LEU A 38 15.11 -9.67 -15.50
C LEU A 38 15.96 -8.96 -16.54
N SER A 39 15.36 -8.03 -17.28
CA SER A 39 16.11 -7.09 -18.09
C SER A 39 16.95 -6.15 -17.20
N ALA A 40 17.94 -5.46 -17.80
CA ALA A 40 18.73 -4.48 -17.08
C ALA A 40 17.86 -3.33 -16.54
N GLU A 41 16.84 -2.91 -17.31
CA GLU A 41 15.88 -1.89 -16.92
C GLU A 41 15.01 -2.35 -15.74
N GLU A 42 14.53 -3.59 -15.77
CA GLU A 42 13.72 -4.19 -14.69
C GLU A 42 14.50 -4.31 -13.37
N GLU A 43 15.74 -4.80 -13.43
CA GLU A 43 16.60 -4.90 -12.24
C GLU A 43 16.99 -3.50 -11.72
N ASN A 44 17.26 -2.55 -12.61
CA ASN A 44 17.52 -1.16 -12.21
C ASN A 44 16.31 -0.52 -11.52
N LEU A 45 15.09 -0.72 -12.04
CA LEU A 45 13.85 -0.25 -11.41
C LEU A 45 13.67 -0.88 -10.03
N ARG A 46 13.86 -2.19 -9.92
CA ARG A 46 13.76 -2.92 -8.66
C ARG A 46 14.74 -2.37 -7.61
N LEU A 47 16.02 -2.21 -7.97
CA LEU A 47 17.05 -1.69 -7.07
C LEU A 47 16.79 -0.22 -6.71
N HIS A 48 16.26 0.58 -7.64
CA HIS A 48 15.83 1.95 -7.36
C HIS A 48 14.72 1.98 -6.29
N VAL A 49 13.64 1.21 -6.47
CA VAL A 49 12.54 1.11 -5.50
C VAL A 49 13.06 0.67 -4.14
N ARG A 50 13.90 -0.37 -4.12
CA ARG A 50 14.56 -0.86 -2.92
C ARG A 50 15.30 0.24 -2.17
N ASN A 51 16.17 0.96 -2.87
CA ASN A 51 16.99 2.01 -2.26
C ASN A 51 16.13 3.14 -1.69
N VAL A 52 15.06 3.54 -2.41
CA VAL A 52 14.12 4.56 -1.93
C VAL A 52 13.42 4.09 -0.65
N CYS A 53 12.89 2.88 -0.61
CA CYS A 53 12.19 2.34 0.56
C CYS A 53 13.14 2.13 1.75
N GLU A 54 14.36 1.62 1.53
CA GLU A 54 15.36 1.45 2.58
C GLU A 54 15.82 2.79 3.17
N THR A 55 15.89 3.84 2.35
CA THR A 55 16.33 5.16 2.80
C THR A 55 15.22 5.94 3.52
N LEU A 56 14.01 5.95 2.96
CA LEU A 56 12.92 6.83 3.43
C LEU A 56 11.95 6.15 4.40
N VAL A 57 11.76 4.84 4.28
CA VAL A 57 10.64 4.13 4.91
C VAL A 57 11.14 3.18 6.00
N ALA A 58 12.18 2.39 5.72
CA ALA A 58 12.72 1.43 6.68
C ALA A 58 13.09 2.06 8.04
N PRO A 59 13.66 3.29 8.13
CA PRO A 59 13.99 3.90 9.42
C PRO A 59 12.78 4.17 10.32
N ILE A 60 11.56 4.19 9.75
CA ILE A 60 10.36 4.67 10.45
C ILE A 60 9.25 3.64 10.54
N ALA A 61 9.31 2.58 9.73
CA ALA A 61 8.23 1.61 9.57
C ALA A 61 7.75 1.05 10.91
N ALA A 62 8.68 0.62 11.78
CA ALA A 62 8.34 0.06 13.09
C ALA A 62 7.61 1.05 14.01
N GLN A 63 8.05 2.32 14.03
CA GLN A 63 7.44 3.36 14.85
C GLN A 63 6.04 3.71 14.35
N VAL A 64 5.88 3.91 13.04
CA VAL A 64 4.61 4.26 12.41
C VAL A 64 3.60 3.14 12.59
N TRP A 65 4.02 1.89 12.40
CA TRP A 65 3.18 0.72 12.61
C TRP A 65 2.72 0.59 14.07
N ALA A 66 3.64 0.67 15.02
CA ALA A 66 3.31 0.58 16.44
C ALA A 66 2.39 1.71 16.92
N GLY A 67 2.51 2.89 16.32
CA GLY A 67 1.67 4.04 16.62
C GLY A 67 0.33 4.07 15.87
N GLY A 68 0.08 3.16 14.92
CA GLY A 68 -1.11 3.20 14.07
C GLY A 68 -1.25 4.52 13.30
N SER A 69 -0.12 5.16 12.96
CA SER A 69 -0.08 6.50 12.38
C SER A 69 0.24 6.46 10.88
N PHE A 70 0.24 7.64 10.24
CA PHE A 70 0.66 7.81 8.87
C PHE A 70 1.73 8.90 8.82
N ASP A 71 2.81 8.65 8.07
CA ASP A 71 3.94 9.57 7.94
C ASP A 71 4.02 10.12 6.51
N CYS A 72 4.31 11.42 6.35
CA CYS A 72 4.38 12.06 5.04
C CYS A 72 5.51 11.49 4.16
N ARG A 73 6.51 10.83 4.75
CA ARG A 73 7.54 10.08 4.01
C ARG A 73 6.98 8.99 3.14
N PHE A 74 5.78 8.48 3.41
CA PHE A 74 5.12 7.53 2.51
C PHE A 74 4.81 8.17 1.16
N VAL A 75 4.27 9.39 1.17
CA VAL A 75 4.02 10.16 -0.06
C VAL A 75 5.33 10.52 -0.75
N GLN A 76 6.36 10.91 0.01
CA GLN A 76 7.68 11.24 -0.55
C GLN A 76 8.33 10.02 -1.22
N ALA A 77 8.27 8.84 -0.58
CA ALA A 77 8.76 7.59 -1.15
C ALA A 77 8.02 7.24 -2.43
N CYS A 78 6.69 7.32 -2.44
CA CYS A 78 5.88 7.12 -3.65
C CYS A 78 6.28 8.07 -4.79
N LYS A 79 6.53 9.35 -4.51
CA LYS A 79 7.01 10.33 -5.51
C LYS A 79 8.43 10.02 -6.00
N ALA A 80 9.32 9.58 -5.12
CA ALA A 80 10.71 9.27 -5.44
C ALA A 80 10.88 7.96 -6.22
N ILE A 81 10.02 6.97 -5.99
CA ILE A 81 9.97 5.73 -6.78
C ILE A 81 9.67 6.04 -8.25
N GLY A 82 8.73 6.95 -8.51
CA GLY A 82 8.37 7.36 -9.86
C GLY A 82 6.91 7.76 -9.98
N PRO A 83 6.43 7.96 -11.22
CA PRO A 83 5.04 8.32 -11.45
C PRO A 83 4.08 7.23 -10.97
N ALA A 84 3.01 7.64 -10.30
CA ALA A 84 1.90 6.75 -9.96
C ALA A 84 1.27 6.14 -11.22
N GLY A 85 0.56 5.01 -11.06
CA GLY A 85 -0.30 4.46 -12.11
C GLY A 85 0.02 3.03 -12.55
N LEU A 86 1.14 2.43 -12.11
CA LEU A 86 1.49 1.03 -12.39
C LEU A 86 1.33 0.69 -13.88
N GLN A 87 0.39 -0.19 -14.25
CA GLN A 87 0.16 -0.65 -15.62
C GLN A 87 -0.82 0.21 -16.44
N ILE A 88 -1.23 1.39 -15.97
CA ILE A 88 -2.09 2.29 -16.74
C ILE A 88 -1.33 2.74 -18.01
N LYS A 89 -1.95 2.60 -19.19
CA LYS A 89 -1.30 2.68 -20.51
C LYS A 89 -0.49 3.96 -20.75
N GLU A 90 -0.97 5.09 -20.25
CA GLU A 90 -0.34 6.41 -20.38
C GLU A 90 0.91 6.55 -19.48
N PHE A 91 1.05 5.65 -18.51
CA PHE A 91 2.03 5.67 -17.42
C PHE A 91 2.86 4.38 -17.35
N GLY A 92 2.70 3.52 -18.36
CA GLY A 92 2.65 2.07 -18.21
C GLY A 92 4.00 1.41 -18.00
N LEU A 93 4.26 1.06 -16.75
CA LEU A 93 5.14 -0.05 -16.43
C LEU A 93 4.58 -1.34 -17.04
N SER A 94 5.48 -2.24 -17.45
CA SER A 94 5.16 -3.61 -17.79
C SER A 94 4.54 -4.34 -16.58
N ASN A 95 3.92 -5.49 -16.81
CA ASN A 95 3.41 -6.32 -15.70
C ASN A 95 4.52 -6.74 -14.73
N VAL A 96 5.73 -7.01 -15.26
CA VAL A 96 6.89 -7.40 -14.46
C VAL A 96 7.38 -6.21 -13.65
N GLU A 97 7.56 -5.05 -14.28
CA GLU A 97 8.00 -3.82 -13.62
C GLU A 97 7.04 -3.39 -12.50
N ALA A 98 5.74 -3.40 -12.76
CA ALA A 98 4.74 -3.07 -11.75
C ALA A 98 4.75 -4.07 -10.58
N LEU A 99 4.95 -5.37 -10.85
CA LEU A 99 5.10 -6.38 -9.81
C LEU A 99 6.37 -6.13 -8.97
N LEU A 100 7.50 -5.83 -9.60
CA LEU A 100 8.76 -5.53 -8.91
C LEU A 100 8.63 -4.32 -7.99
N VAL A 101 7.97 -3.25 -8.45
CA VAL A 101 7.69 -2.06 -7.62
C VAL A 101 6.89 -2.45 -6.38
N VAL A 102 5.77 -3.16 -6.55
CA VAL A 102 4.91 -3.55 -5.43
C VAL A 102 5.65 -4.48 -4.46
N MET A 103 6.41 -5.44 -4.99
CA MET A 103 7.20 -6.38 -4.19
C MET A 103 8.25 -5.68 -3.34
N GLU A 104 9.04 -4.76 -3.91
CA GLU A 104 10.10 -4.08 -3.17
C GLU A 104 9.55 -3.09 -2.13
N ILE A 105 8.42 -2.44 -2.40
CA ILE A 105 7.72 -1.64 -1.39
C ILE A 105 7.24 -2.52 -0.24
N ALA A 106 6.53 -3.62 -0.56
CA ALA A 106 5.94 -4.51 0.43
C ALA A 106 6.99 -5.26 1.27
N ARG A 107 8.20 -5.44 0.73
CA ARG A 107 9.35 -5.98 1.47
C ARG A 107 9.72 -5.11 2.68
N ILE A 108 9.52 -3.80 2.60
CA ILE A 108 9.82 -2.85 3.68
C ILE A 108 8.59 -2.59 4.54
N ASP A 109 7.46 -2.25 3.93
CA ASP A 109 6.23 -1.95 4.68
C ASP A 109 4.96 -2.23 3.86
N ALA A 110 4.10 -3.10 4.38
CA ALA A 110 2.84 -3.46 3.73
C ALA A 110 1.81 -2.31 3.74
N SER A 111 1.90 -1.38 4.70
CA SER A 111 1.00 -0.22 4.79
C SER A 111 1.27 0.76 3.64
N LEU A 112 2.55 1.02 3.33
CA LEU A 112 2.99 1.80 2.17
C LEU A 112 2.60 1.11 0.85
N ALA A 113 2.80 -0.20 0.74
CA ALA A 113 2.36 -0.95 -0.44
C ALA A 113 0.85 -0.81 -0.66
N THR A 114 0.06 -0.91 0.41
CA THR A 114 -1.40 -0.71 0.37
C THR A 114 -1.77 0.72 0.00
N PHE A 115 -1.13 1.73 0.61
CA PHE A 115 -1.32 3.13 0.27
C PHE A 115 -1.11 3.37 -1.23
N ALA A 116 -0.02 2.83 -1.77
CA ALA A 116 0.33 2.99 -3.17
C ALA A 116 -0.60 2.25 -4.13
N LEU A 117 -1.01 1.03 -3.78
CA LEU A 117 -1.93 0.20 -4.56
C LEU A 117 -3.35 0.76 -4.58
N VAL A 118 -3.86 1.27 -3.46
CA VAL A 118 -5.18 1.92 -3.43
C VAL A 118 -5.18 3.16 -4.33
N HIS A 119 -4.13 3.97 -4.25
CA HIS A 119 -4.00 5.15 -5.10
C HIS A 119 -3.87 4.78 -6.59
N SER A 120 -2.85 3.98 -6.94
CA SER A 120 -2.51 3.70 -8.35
C SER A 120 -3.37 2.61 -8.96
N GLY A 121 -3.53 1.48 -8.27
CA GLY A 121 -4.19 0.29 -8.78
C GLY A 121 -5.72 0.36 -8.78
N LEU A 122 -6.31 1.19 -7.90
CA LEU A 122 -7.76 1.33 -7.78
C LEU A 122 -8.25 2.71 -8.21
N ALA A 123 -7.84 3.78 -7.52
CA ALA A 123 -8.38 5.11 -7.78
C ALA A 123 -7.96 5.63 -9.17
N MET A 124 -6.65 5.71 -9.45
CA MET A 124 -6.16 6.17 -10.76
C MET A 124 -6.66 5.32 -11.92
N ARG A 125 -6.71 4.00 -11.73
CA ARG A 125 -7.23 3.08 -12.75
C ARG A 125 -8.71 3.33 -13.07
N SER A 126 -9.46 3.90 -12.13
CA SER A 126 -10.88 4.21 -12.31
C SER A 126 -11.13 5.56 -13.02
N ILE A 127 -10.31 6.59 -12.76
CA ILE A 127 -10.65 7.98 -13.15
C ILE A 127 -9.49 8.80 -13.78
N ALA A 128 -8.34 8.21 -14.10
CA ALA A 128 -7.18 8.88 -14.72
C ALA A 128 -6.79 10.23 -14.03
N MET A 129 -6.46 10.20 -12.74
CA MET A 129 -6.12 11.39 -11.94
C MET A 129 -4.62 11.79 -11.97
N ALA A 130 -4.32 13.03 -11.56
CA ALA A 130 -2.96 13.59 -11.47
C ALA A 130 -2.07 12.87 -10.44
N ARG A 131 -0.78 12.69 -10.76
CA ARG A 131 0.16 11.81 -10.04
C ARG A 131 0.60 12.43 -8.71
N TRP A 132 0.26 11.80 -7.59
CA TRP A 132 0.72 12.14 -6.22
C TRP A 132 0.55 13.61 -5.76
N GLU A 133 -0.06 14.48 -6.56
CA GLU A 133 -0.48 15.84 -6.16
C GLU A 133 -1.77 15.80 -5.35
N LYS A 134 -2.65 14.86 -5.71
CA LYS A 134 -3.86 14.50 -4.99
C LYS A 134 -3.76 13.04 -4.58
N ILE A 135 -4.37 12.64 -3.48
CA ILE A 135 -4.47 11.26 -3.02
C ILE A 135 -5.86 10.73 -3.32
N GLY A 136 -5.92 9.62 -4.06
CA GLY A 136 -7.15 8.88 -4.33
C GLY A 136 -7.44 7.80 -3.28
N CYS A 137 -8.73 7.57 -3.03
CA CYS A 137 -9.24 6.36 -2.39
C CYS A 137 -10.32 5.67 -3.24
N PHE A 138 -10.62 4.42 -2.90
CA PHE A 138 -11.59 3.58 -3.60
C PHE A 138 -12.60 2.99 -2.63
N ALA A 139 -13.83 3.49 -2.66
CA ALA A 139 -14.85 3.25 -1.67
C ALA A 139 -15.94 2.28 -2.18
N LEU A 140 -15.64 0.99 -2.12
CA LEU A 140 -16.56 -0.09 -2.53
C LEU A 140 -17.23 -0.75 -1.31
N THR A 141 -16.42 -1.32 -0.43
CA THR A 141 -16.85 -2.14 0.71
C THR A 141 -17.75 -1.39 1.70
N GLU A 142 -18.76 -2.09 2.20
CA GLU A 142 -19.69 -1.62 3.23
C GLU A 142 -19.65 -2.53 4.46
N ALA A 143 -20.26 -2.10 5.57
CA ALA A 143 -20.24 -2.86 6.82
C ALA A 143 -20.81 -4.29 6.68
N PHE A 144 -21.81 -4.48 5.82
CA PHE A 144 -22.49 -5.75 5.59
C PHE A 144 -22.27 -6.32 4.18
N ASN A 145 -21.54 -5.60 3.32
CA ASN A 145 -21.26 -5.99 1.93
C ASN A 145 -19.75 -5.92 1.68
N GLY A 146 -19.07 -7.06 1.88
CA GLY A 146 -17.65 -7.25 1.60
C GLY A 146 -17.44 -8.07 0.34
N SER A 147 -17.56 -9.40 0.46
CA SER A 147 -17.43 -10.34 -0.65
C SER A 147 -18.54 -10.16 -1.70
N ASP A 148 -19.77 -9.88 -1.26
CA ASP A 148 -20.87 -9.51 -2.16
C ASP A 148 -20.85 -8.00 -2.43
N ALA A 149 -19.90 -7.57 -3.26
CA ALA A 149 -19.82 -6.16 -3.69
C ALA A 149 -21.03 -5.75 -4.54
N GLY A 150 -21.69 -6.70 -5.21
CA GLY A 150 -22.90 -6.44 -6.00
C GLY A 150 -24.11 -6.08 -5.14
N GLY A 151 -24.15 -6.55 -3.90
CA GLY A 151 -25.18 -6.30 -2.89
C GLY A 151 -25.11 -4.94 -2.17
N LEU A 152 -24.22 -4.03 -2.59
CA LEU A 152 -24.04 -2.75 -1.91
C LEU A 152 -25.35 -1.93 -1.81
N THR A 153 -25.47 -1.20 -0.71
CA THR A 153 -26.67 -0.49 -0.26
C THR A 153 -26.55 1.03 -0.35
N THR A 154 -25.35 1.57 -0.47
CA THR A 154 -25.12 2.99 -0.76
C THR A 154 -25.84 3.36 -2.05
N ARG A 155 -26.61 4.45 -2.04
CA ARG A 155 -27.40 4.90 -3.18
C ARG A 155 -26.94 6.23 -3.73
N ALA A 156 -27.08 6.40 -5.03
CA ALA A 156 -26.91 7.65 -5.73
C ALA A 156 -28.24 8.07 -6.35
N LYS A 157 -28.74 9.24 -5.98
CA LYS A 157 -29.97 9.81 -6.53
C LYS A 157 -29.62 10.99 -7.42
N SER A 158 -30.09 10.96 -8.67
CA SER A 158 -29.95 12.07 -9.60
C SER A 158 -30.67 13.32 -9.08
N VAL A 159 -30.00 14.47 -9.15
CA VAL A 159 -30.54 15.79 -8.80
C VAL A 159 -30.07 16.82 -9.82
N GLU A 160 -30.64 18.02 -9.78
CA GLU A 160 -30.14 19.12 -10.62
C GLU A 160 -28.66 19.38 -10.31
N GLY A 161 -27.81 19.33 -11.35
CA GLY A 161 -26.37 19.57 -11.23
C GLY A 161 -25.52 18.39 -10.74
N GLY A 162 -26.09 17.20 -10.50
CA GLY A 162 -25.28 16.02 -10.15
C GLY A 162 -26.04 14.91 -9.42
N PHE A 163 -25.41 14.35 -8.39
CA PHE A 163 -25.96 13.25 -7.59
C PHE A 163 -25.84 13.51 -6.09
N VAL A 164 -26.85 13.07 -5.34
CA VAL A 164 -26.75 12.95 -3.87
C VAL A 164 -26.47 11.49 -3.52
N LEU A 165 -25.36 11.25 -2.82
CA LEU A 165 -24.99 9.92 -2.35
C LEU A 165 -25.40 9.74 -0.89
N ASN A 166 -26.03 8.60 -0.56
CA ASN A 166 -26.40 8.24 0.80
C ASN A 166 -25.99 6.80 1.11
N GLY A 167 -25.15 6.61 2.13
CA GLY A 167 -24.70 5.29 2.56
C GLY A 167 -23.50 5.34 3.49
N ASN A 168 -22.96 4.16 3.81
CA ASN A 168 -21.80 4.02 4.69
C ASN A 168 -20.79 3.05 4.08
N LYS A 169 -19.54 3.51 3.96
CA LYS A 169 -18.40 2.72 3.48
C LYS A 169 -17.51 2.31 4.64
N ARG A 170 -16.84 1.15 4.54
CA ARG A 170 -16.00 0.59 5.60
C ARG A 170 -14.72 0.01 5.01
N TRP A 171 -13.62 0.13 5.75
CA TRP A 171 -12.27 -0.36 5.36
C TRP A 171 -11.65 0.36 4.17
N ILE A 172 -12.04 1.61 3.93
CA ILE A 172 -11.56 2.38 2.80
C ILE A 172 -10.17 2.95 3.11
N GLY A 173 -9.14 2.31 2.56
CA GLY A 173 -7.77 2.82 2.59
C GLY A 173 -7.69 4.23 2.04
N ASN A 174 -6.84 5.06 2.63
CA ASN A 174 -6.63 6.48 2.28
C ASN A 174 -7.81 7.43 2.57
N ALA A 175 -9.01 6.95 2.91
CA ALA A 175 -10.23 7.78 2.97
C ALA A 175 -10.12 9.01 3.89
N THR A 176 -9.41 8.91 5.02
CA THR A 176 -9.28 10.02 5.97
C THR A 176 -8.34 11.14 5.49
N ARG A 177 -7.64 10.94 4.37
CA ARG A 177 -6.61 11.85 3.84
C ARG A 177 -6.67 11.98 2.31
N CYS A 178 -7.72 11.49 1.66
CA CYS A 178 -7.84 11.57 0.21
C CYS A 178 -8.44 12.90 -0.22
N ASP A 179 -7.97 13.41 -1.35
CA ASP A 179 -8.58 14.55 -2.05
C ASP A 179 -9.71 14.09 -2.99
N LEU A 180 -9.62 12.84 -3.47
CA LEU A 180 -10.58 12.24 -4.39
C LEU A 180 -11.02 10.86 -3.89
N ALA A 181 -12.32 10.64 -3.84
CA ALA A 181 -12.90 9.34 -3.53
C ALA A 181 -13.69 8.81 -4.72
N VAL A 182 -13.31 7.62 -5.21
CA VAL A 182 -14.13 6.86 -6.17
C VAL A 182 -15.14 6.05 -5.37
N VAL A 183 -16.38 6.51 -5.28
CA VAL A 183 -17.43 5.89 -4.46
C VAL A 183 -18.32 5.04 -5.34
N TRP A 184 -18.45 3.75 -4.99
CA TRP A 184 -19.38 2.86 -5.68
C TRP A 184 -20.74 2.90 -5.00
N ALA A 185 -21.77 3.24 -5.76
CA ALA A 185 -23.13 3.35 -5.28
C ALA A 185 -24.11 2.77 -6.29
N ARG A 186 -25.30 2.41 -5.82
CA ARG A 186 -26.40 1.99 -6.69
C ARG A 186 -27.15 3.22 -7.15
N ASP A 187 -27.15 3.46 -8.44
CA ASP A 187 -27.98 4.49 -9.06
C ASP A 187 -29.46 4.12 -8.87
N GLU A 188 -30.26 5.05 -8.35
CA GLU A 188 -31.69 4.80 -8.08
C GLU A 188 -32.52 4.67 -9.36
N ASP A 189 -32.12 5.34 -10.44
CA ASP A 189 -32.81 5.37 -11.74
C ASP A 189 -32.42 4.15 -12.60
N THR A 190 -31.11 3.88 -12.74
CA THR A 190 -30.62 2.77 -13.58
C THR A 190 -30.60 1.43 -12.85
N ARG A 191 -30.65 1.44 -11.52
CA ARG A 191 -30.50 0.28 -10.62
C ARG A 191 -29.13 -0.40 -10.68
N ARG A 192 -28.19 0.15 -11.45
CA ARG A 192 -26.83 -0.39 -11.62
C ARG A 192 -25.91 0.12 -10.52
N VAL A 193 -24.85 -0.66 -10.27
CA VAL A 193 -23.73 -0.19 -9.45
C VAL A 193 -22.77 0.56 -10.36
N GLU A 194 -22.52 1.82 -10.02
CA GLU A 194 -21.71 2.74 -10.81
C GLU A 194 -20.68 3.45 -9.91
N GLY A 195 -19.63 3.98 -10.53
CA GLY A 195 -18.57 4.71 -9.86
C GLY A 195 -18.83 6.22 -9.91
N PHE A 196 -18.87 6.85 -8.75
CA PHE A 196 -19.11 8.28 -8.59
C PHE A 196 -17.85 8.95 -8.04
N LEU A 197 -17.40 10.01 -8.70
CA LEU A 197 -16.26 10.80 -8.23
C LEU A 197 -16.71 11.83 -7.21
N VAL A 198 -16.17 11.74 -5.99
CA VAL A 198 -16.40 12.72 -4.93
C VAL A 198 -15.09 13.46 -4.66
N VAL A 199 -15.12 14.79 -4.81
CA VAL A 199 -14.01 15.67 -4.41
C VAL A 199 -14.17 16.00 -2.94
N ILE A 200 -13.14 15.70 -2.14
CA ILE A 200 -13.14 15.98 -0.71
C ILE A 200 -12.67 17.42 -0.50
N VAL A 201 -13.49 18.20 0.22
CA VAL A 201 -13.12 19.55 0.66
C VAL A 201 -12.62 19.44 2.09
N HIS A 202 -11.34 19.68 2.29
CA HIS A 202 -10.75 19.77 3.62
C HIS A 202 -11.05 21.17 4.20
N ALA A 203 -11.59 21.21 5.42
CA ALA A 203 -11.85 22.43 6.17
C ALA A 203 -10.62 22.92 6.92
#